data_AF-A0A7W1QZ83-F1
#
_entry.id   AF-A0A7W1QZ83-F1
#
_cell.length_a   1.000
_cell.length_b   1.000
_cell.length_c   1.000
_cell.angle_alpha   90.00
_cell.angle_beta   90.00
_cell.angle_gamma   90.00
#
_symmetry.space_group_name_H-M   'P 1'
#
loop_
_entity.id
_entity.type
_entity.pdbx_description
1 polymer ?
#
loop_
_entity_poly.entity_id
_entity_poly.type
_entity_poly.pdbx_seq_one_letter_code
_entity_poly.pdbx_strand_id
1 'polypeptide(L)'
;NEKEYPSVNEGKFYLGRHGSDWIIQRHILREQAVAIAGAPLENSIDAIQPDDLRRAVADLLNEWWSPMLENPAFIKNSEYETYTVLTMCRALFTLEHGTIASKSASARWAQDALDGSWTELIEQSLNWRYGEQINKLNETLNFIRYTVDTANNQFQ
;
A
#
# COMPACT_ATOMS: atom_id res chain seq x y z
N ASN A 1 -23.34 -16.00 -5.46
CA ASN A 1 -23.30 -14.98 -6.52
C ASN A 1 -22.69 -13.71 -5.94
N GLU A 2 -21.42 -13.48 -6.23
CA GLU A 2 -20.70 -12.26 -5.81
C GLU A 2 -21.11 -11.09 -6.72
N LYS A 3 -21.39 -9.95 -6.10
CA LYS A 3 -21.93 -8.75 -6.75
C LYS A 3 -20.80 -7.96 -7.41
N GLU A 4 -21.02 -7.50 -8.64
CA GLU A 4 -20.10 -6.62 -9.38
C GLU A 4 -20.57 -5.16 -9.32
N TYR A 5 -19.62 -4.23 -9.42
CA TYR A 5 -19.83 -2.79 -9.26
C TYR A 5 -19.21 -2.01 -10.42
N PRO A 6 -19.85 -0.92 -10.88
CA PRO A 6 -19.26 0.01 -11.83
C PRO A 6 -17.92 0.55 -11.33
N SER A 7 -16.87 0.41 -12.16
CA SER A 7 -15.49 0.76 -11.85
C SER A 7 -14.86 1.53 -13.00
N VAL A 8 -13.94 2.46 -12.67
CA VAL A 8 -13.12 3.17 -13.65
C VAL A 8 -11.65 3.07 -13.24
N ASN A 9 -10.79 2.58 -14.14
CA ASN A 9 -9.35 2.58 -13.95
C ASN A 9 -8.64 2.81 -15.29
N GLU A 10 -7.57 3.60 -15.30
CA GLU A 10 -6.78 3.94 -16.50
C GLU A 10 -7.64 4.32 -17.73
N GLY A 11 -8.69 5.11 -17.51
CA GLY A 11 -9.61 5.56 -18.56
C GLY A 11 -10.59 4.51 -19.08
N LYS A 12 -10.66 3.32 -18.48
CA LYS A 12 -11.58 2.25 -18.85
C LYS A 12 -12.71 2.11 -17.82
N PHE A 13 -13.94 2.00 -18.32
CA PHE A 13 -15.12 1.68 -17.51
C PHE A 13 -15.44 0.18 -17.62
N TYR A 14 -15.64 -0.49 -16.48
CA TYR A 14 -15.96 -1.92 -16.43
C TYR A 14 -16.75 -2.27 -15.17
N LEU A 15 -17.37 -3.47 -15.15
CA LEU A 15 -17.90 -4.06 -13.93
C LEU A 15 -16.79 -4.86 -13.25
N GLY A 16 -16.47 -4.48 -12.01
CA GLY A 16 -15.41 -5.08 -11.21
C GLY A 16 -15.92 -5.58 -9.86
N ARG A 17 -15.14 -6.45 -9.23
CA ARG A 17 -15.38 -6.85 -7.84
C ARG A 17 -14.53 -5.98 -6.92
N HIS A 18 -14.97 -5.87 -5.67
CA HIS A 18 -14.12 -5.32 -4.61
C HIS A 18 -13.03 -6.35 -4.28
N GLY A 19 -11.76 -5.96 -4.38
CA GLY A 19 -10.63 -6.79 -4.00
C GLY A 19 -10.32 -6.69 -2.50
N SER A 20 -9.22 -7.32 -2.10
CA SER A 20 -8.64 -7.21 -0.75
C SER A 20 -8.43 -5.75 -0.31
N ASP A 21 -8.12 -4.88 -1.27
CA ASP A 21 -7.96 -3.44 -1.08
C ASP A 21 -9.21 -2.73 -0.54
N TRP A 22 -10.41 -3.28 -0.76
CA TRP A 22 -11.65 -2.67 -0.27
C TRP A 22 -11.74 -2.61 1.27
N ILE A 23 -11.16 -3.60 1.96
CA ILE A 23 -11.06 -3.58 3.44
C ILE A 23 -10.20 -2.38 3.87
N ILE A 24 -9.06 -2.17 3.21
CA ILE A 24 -8.15 -1.05 3.47
C ILE A 24 -8.86 0.29 3.21
N GLN A 25 -9.58 0.41 2.08
CA GLN A 25 -10.32 1.62 1.73
C GLN A 25 -11.42 1.94 2.74
N ARG A 26 -12.21 0.95 3.17
CA ARG A 26 -13.26 1.13 4.19
C ARG A 26 -12.70 1.65 5.51
N HIS A 27 -11.54 1.16 5.96
CA HIS A 27 -10.93 1.63 7.19
C HIS A 27 -10.52 3.11 7.07
N ILE A 28 -9.88 3.49 5.96
CA ILE A 28 -9.51 4.89 5.71
C ILE A 28 -10.76 5.78 5.64
N LEU A 29 -11.80 5.35 4.94
CA LEU A 29 -13.05 6.10 4.82
C LEU A 29 -13.74 6.28 6.18
N ARG A 30 -13.64 5.29 7.06
CA ARG A 30 -14.21 5.37 8.40
C ARG A 30 -13.39 6.29 9.32
N GLU A 31 -12.08 6.11 9.37
CA GLU A 31 -11.21 6.70 10.40
C GLU A 31 -10.59 8.05 9.98
N GLN A 32 -10.50 8.34 8.68
CA GLN A 32 -9.72 9.46 8.14
C GLN A 32 -10.47 10.33 7.13
N ALA A 33 -11.72 10.02 6.78
CA ALA A 33 -12.47 10.81 5.81
C ALA A 33 -12.97 12.14 6.39
N VAL A 34 -13.02 13.15 5.53
CA VAL A 34 -13.66 14.44 5.81
C VAL A 34 -14.91 14.56 4.94
N ALA A 35 -16.07 14.75 5.56
CA ALA A 35 -17.32 14.96 4.83
C ALA A 35 -17.32 16.35 4.18
N ILE A 36 -17.36 16.39 2.85
CA ILE A 36 -17.51 17.64 2.08
C ILE A 36 -19.00 18.05 2.04
N ALA A 37 -19.90 17.08 1.99
CA ALA A 37 -21.34 17.27 2.05
C ALA A 37 -22.02 16.04 2.69
N GLY A 38 -23.13 16.26 3.40
CA GLY A 38 -23.87 15.18 4.08
C GLY A 38 -23.27 14.80 5.44
N ALA A 39 -23.71 13.65 5.96
CA ALA A 39 -23.27 13.15 7.26
C ALA A 39 -21.88 12.51 7.20
N PRO A 40 -21.09 12.55 8.29
CA PRO A 40 -19.83 11.81 8.40
C PRO A 40 -20.00 10.30 8.18
N LEU A 41 -18.98 9.66 7.58
CA LEU A 41 -19.01 8.23 7.28
C LEU A 41 -18.69 7.32 8.47
N GLU A 42 -18.13 7.86 9.56
CA GLU A 42 -17.63 7.05 10.69
C GLU A 42 -18.71 6.06 11.17
N ASN A 43 -19.96 6.50 11.35
CA ASN A 43 -21.02 5.66 11.91
C ASN A 43 -21.81 4.87 10.84
N SER A 44 -21.40 4.98 9.57
CA SER A 44 -22.01 4.27 8.43
C SER A 44 -21.21 3.05 7.97
N ILE A 45 -19.99 2.87 8.48
CA ILE A 45 -19.09 1.78 8.12
C ILE A 45 -18.72 1.04 9.39
N ASP A 46 -18.99 -0.27 9.48
CA ASP A 46 -18.57 -1.06 10.64
C ASP A 46 -17.05 -0.99 10.85
N ALA A 47 -16.62 -0.94 12.11
CA ALA A 47 -15.21 -0.95 12.47
C ALA A 47 -14.52 -2.21 11.95
N ILE A 48 -13.35 -2.03 11.34
CA ILE A 48 -12.54 -3.13 10.81
C ILE A 48 -11.52 -3.51 11.89
N GLN A 49 -11.39 -4.80 12.15
CA GLN A 49 -10.46 -5.29 13.16
C GLN A 49 -9.02 -5.20 12.66
N PRO A 50 -8.04 -4.99 13.55
CA PRO A 50 -6.63 -4.94 13.18
C PRO A 50 -6.15 -6.15 12.35
N ASP A 51 -6.62 -7.36 12.69
CA ASP A 51 -6.21 -8.56 11.95
C ASP A 51 -6.82 -8.65 10.55
N ASP A 52 -8.01 -8.09 10.34
CA ASP A 52 -8.62 -8.01 9.01
C ASP A 52 -7.82 -7.05 8.11
N LEU A 53 -7.28 -5.96 8.68
CA LEU A 53 -6.37 -5.07 7.96
C LEU A 53 -5.06 -5.75 7.59
N ARG A 54 -4.46 -6.51 8.52
CA ARG A 54 -3.21 -7.23 8.24
C ARG A 54 -3.42 -8.25 7.12
N ARG A 55 -4.51 -9.02 7.16
CA ARG A 55 -4.87 -9.98 6.10
C ARG A 55 -5.09 -9.28 4.76
N ALA A 56 -5.88 -8.20 4.75
CA ALA A 56 -6.13 -7.44 3.53
C ALA A 56 -4.84 -6.89 2.89
N VAL A 57 -3.88 -6.45 3.69
CA VAL A 57 -2.56 -6.01 3.19
C VAL A 57 -1.75 -7.18 2.67
N ALA A 58 -1.73 -8.33 3.35
CA ALA A 58 -1.04 -9.52 2.87
C ALA A 58 -1.63 -10.04 1.55
N ASP A 59 -2.96 -10.05 1.43
CA ASP A 59 -3.66 -10.42 0.19
C ASP A 59 -3.30 -9.43 -0.93
N LEU A 60 -3.36 -8.12 -0.69
CA LEU A 60 -2.95 -7.10 -1.65
C LEU A 60 -1.51 -7.28 -2.12
N LEU A 61 -0.58 -7.58 -1.20
CA LEU A 61 0.82 -7.82 -1.52
C LEU A 61 0.99 -9.04 -2.43
N ASN A 62 0.27 -10.13 -2.17
CA ASN A 62 0.35 -11.34 -2.97
C ASN A 62 -0.37 -11.21 -4.33
N GLU A 63 -1.54 -10.57 -4.35
CA GLU A 63 -2.38 -10.43 -5.55
C GLU A 63 -1.79 -9.43 -6.56
N TRP A 64 -1.20 -8.34 -6.08
CA TRP A 64 -0.78 -7.22 -6.92
C TRP A 64 0.73 -6.99 -6.97
N TRP A 65 1.43 -7.06 -5.83
CA TRP A 65 2.83 -6.67 -5.75
C TRP A 65 3.79 -7.82 -6.07
N SER A 66 3.49 -9.04 -5.62
CA SER A 66 4.30 -10.23 -5.94
C SER A 66 4.44 -10.47 -7.45
N PRO A 67 3.37 -10.38 -8.29
CA PRO A 67 3.51 -10.50 -9.74
C PRO A 67 4.40 -9.44 -10.39
N MET A 68 4.56 -8.26 -9.77
CA MET A 68 5.44 -7.21 -10.30
C MET A 68 6.93 -7.54 -10.17
N LEU A 69 7.31 -8.51 -9.32
CA LEU A 69 8.69 -9.01 -9.23
C LEU A 69 9.11 -9.72 -10.53
N GLU A 70 8.17 -10.37 -11.21
CA GLU A 70 8.42 -11.07 -12.48
C GLU A 70 8.39 -10.12 -13.68
N ASN A 71 7.52 -9.10 -13.63
CA ASN A 71 7.38 -8.10 -14.70
C ASN A 71 7.38 -6.66 -14.16
N PRO A 72 8.57 -6.08 -13.89
CA PRO A 72 8.70 -4.79 -13.23
C PRO A 72 8.58 -3.59 -14.19
N ALA A 73 7.94 -3.75 -15.35
CA ALA A 73 7.88 -2.72 -16.39
C ALA A 73 7.30 -1.39 -15.88
N PHE A 74 6.28 -1.46 -15.01
CA PHE A 74 5.64 -0.28 -14.42
C PHE A 74 6.50 0.42 -13.37
N ILE A 75 7.41 -0.29 -12.70
CA ILE A 75 8.26 0.24 -11.62
C ILE A 75 9.42 1.09 -12.17
N LYS A 76 9.77 0.94 -13.45
CA LYS A 76 10.87 1.69 -14.08
C LYS A 76 10.66 3.20 -14.14
N ASN A 77 9.43 3.68 -13.97
CA ASN A 77 9.16 5.11 -13.86
C ASN A 77 9.51 5.59 -12.44
N SER A 78 10.38 6.61 -12.33
CA SER A 78 10.80 7.18 -11.04
C SER A 78 9.64 7.60 -10.12
N GLU A 79 8.53 8.07 -10.67
CA GLU A 79 7.33 8.37 -9.88
C GLU A 79 6.72 7.09 -9.28
N TYR A 80 6.63 6.03 -10.10
CA TYR A 80 6.05 4.76 -9.67
C TYR A 80 6.99 3.99 -8.72
N GLU A 81 8.30 4.11 -8.91
CA GLU A 81 9.31 3.56 -8.02
C GLU A 81 9.20 4.20 -6.62
N THR A 82 9.13 5.54 -6.57
CA THR A 82 8.88 6.30 -5.32
C THR A 82 7.57 5.88 -4.66
N TYR A 83 6.49 5.81 -5.45
CA TYR A 83 5.19 5.34 -4.98
C TYR A 83 5.26 3.92 -4.40
N THR A 84 6.01 3.04 -5.05
CA THR A 84 6.21 1.64 -4.64
C THR A 84 6.89 1.57 -3.28
N VAL A 85 8.04 2.24 -3.11
CA VAL A 85 8.77 2.26 -1.83
C VAL A 85 7.89 2.77 -0.68
N LEU A 86 7.19 3.89 -0.90
CA LEU A 86 6.31 4.46 0.13
C LEU A 86 5.09 3.58 0.42
N THR A 87 4.62 2.81 -0.57
CA THR A 87 3.53 1.84 -0.39
C THR A 87 4.01 0.63 0.41
N MET A 88 5.21 0.12 0.15
CA MET A 88 5.82 -0.97 0.94
C MET A 88 6.03 -0.56 2.40
N CYS A 89 6.52 0.66 2.66
CA CYS A 89 6.64 1.18 4.04
C CYS A 89 5.31 1.17 4.78
N ARG A 90 4.23 1.58 4.10
CA ARG A 90 2.89 1.60 4.68
C ARG A 90 2.30 0.20 4.87
N ALA A 91 2.59 -0.74 3.97
CA ALA A 91 2.21 -2.12 4.13
C ALA A 91 2.87 -2.73 5.37
N LEU A 92 4.20 -2.59 5.50
CA LEU A 92 4.96 -3.05 6.68
C LEU A 92 4.44 -2.43 7.99
N PHE A 93 4.18 -1.12 7.99
CA PHE A 93 3.58 -0.46 9.15
C PHE A 93 2.22 -1.09 9.51
N THR A 94 1.38 -1.38 8.53
CA THR A 94 0.06 -1.96 8.77
C THR A 94 0.15 -3.40 9.28
N LEU A 95 1.10 -4.18 8.77
CA LEU A 95 1.37 -5.54 9.23
C LEU A 95 1.79 -5.57 10.71
N GLU A 96 2.66 -4.65 11.11
CA GLU A 96 3.11 -4.49 12.50
C GLU A 96 1.97 -4.00 13.40
N HIS A 97 1.42 -2.82 13.11
CA HIS A 97 0.56 -2.08 14.04
C HIS A 97 -0.93 -2.42 13.91
N GLY A 98 -1.34 -3.08 12.82
CA GLY A 98 -2.76 -3.38 12.56
C GLY A 98 -3.61 -2.13 12.36
N THR A 99 -3.02 -1.04 11.88
CA THR A 99 -3.70 0.22 11.54
C THR A 99 -2.98 0.92 10.39
N ILE A 100 -3.61 1.92 9.79
CA ILE A 100 -3.09 2.62 8.61
C ILE A 100 -2.59 4.01 8.98
N ALA A 101 -1.32 4.28 8.70
CA ALA A 101 -0.73 5.61 8.75
C ALA A 101 -0.57 6.24 7.36
N SER A 102 -0.25 7.54 7.32
CA SER A 102 0.12 8.22 6.08
C SER A 102 1.42 7.61 5.50
N LYS A 103 1.66 7.79 4.20
CA LYS A 103 2.89 7.32 3.55
C LYS A 103 4.14 7.89 4.22
N SER A 104 4.14 9.18 4.57
CA SER A 104 5.29 9.82 5.19
C SER A 104 5.52 9.39 6.64
N ALA A 105 4.46 9.16 7.42
CA ALA A 105 4.57 8.63 8.78
C ALA A 105 5.07 7.18 8.75
N SER A 106 4.54 6.35 7.86
CA SER A 106 4.97 4.95 7.71
C SER A 106 6.41 4.84 7.24
N ALA A 107 6.84 5.70 6.31
CA ALA A 107 8.21 5.75 5.82
C ALA A 107 9.20 6.13 6.94
N ARG A 108 8.89 7.16 7.75
CA ARG A 108 9.73 7.52 8.90
C ARG A 108 9.81 6.39 9.92
N TRP A 109 8.68 5.77 10.26
CA TRP A 109 8.69 4.57 11.12
C TRP A 109 9.58 3.46 10.52
N ALA A 110 9.48 3.21 9.22
CA ALA A 110 10.27 2.18 8.56
C ALA A 110 11.78 2.48 8.59
N GLN A 111 12.19 3.75 8.50
CA GLN A 111 13.60 4.13 8.66
C GLN A 111 14.15 3.84 10.07
N ASP A 112 13.30 3.92 11.09
CA ASP A 112 13.68 3.69 12.49
C ASP A 112 13.61 2.20 12.87
N ALA A 113 12.65 1.46 12.31
CA ALA A 113 12.31 0.09 12.74
C ALA A 113 12.94 -1.02 11.89
N LEU A 114 13.23 -0.76 10.62
CA LEU A 114 13.77 -1.77 9.70
C LEU A 114 15.30 -1.77 9.70
N ASP A 115 15.88 -2.76 9.03
CA ASP A 115 17.32 -2.81 8.79
C ASP A 115 17.80 -1.54 8.07
N GLY A 116 18.95 -1.01 8.51
CA GLY A 116 19.49 0.26 8.01
C GLY A 116 19.85 0.25 6.52
N SER A 117 19.90 -0.91 5.87
CA SER A 117 20.06 -1.02 4.42
C SER A 117 18.91 -0.37 3.62
N TRP A 118 17.73 -0.19 4.22
CA TRP A 118 16.57 0.46 3.57
C TRP A 118 16.54 1.97 3.74
N THR A 119 17.30 2.54 4.68
CA THR A 119 17.17 3.95 5.09
C THR A 119 17.41 4.91 3.92
N GLU A 120 18.43 4.67 3.08
CA GLU A 120 18.74 5.53 1.92
C GLU A 120 17.62 5.49 0.87
N LEU A 121 17.10 4.29 0.56
CA LEU A 121 16.01 4.12 -0.42
C LEU A 121 14.74 4.86 0.02
N ILE A 122 14.40 4.75 1.31
CA ILE A 122 13.23 5.40 1.90
C ILE A 122 13.43 6.92 1.94
N GLU A 123 14.63 7.39 2.32
CA GLU A 123 14.94 8.83 2.37
C GLU A 123 14.85 9.48 0.99
N GLN A 124 15.40 8.84 -0.04
CA GLN A 124 15.29 9.33 -1.43
C GLN A 124 13.82 9.39 -1.87
N SER A 125 13.03 8.36 -1.55
CA SER A 125 11.60 8.32 -1.89
C SER A 125 10.77 9.38 -1.15
N LEU A 126 11.12 9.73 0.09
CA LEU A 126 10.48 10.80 0.84
C LEU A 126 10.76 12.19 0.25
N ASN A 127 11.97 12.38 -0.28
CA ASN A 127 12.44 13.67 -0.77
C ASN A 127 12.22 13.88 -2.27
N TRP A 128 11.91 12.82 -3.03
CA TRP A 128 11.70 12.86 -4.48
C TRP A 128 10.71 13.95 -4.92
N ARG A 129 11.03 14.58 -6.06
CA ARG A 129 10.19 15.57 -6.74
C ARG A 129 9.96 15.20 -8.20
N TYR A 130 8.84 15.67 -8.74
CA TYR A 130 8.49 15.43 -10.13
C TYR A 130 9.60 15.90 -11.08
N GLY A 131 10.02 15.03 -11.99
CA GLY A 131 11.12 15.26 -12.92
C GLY A 131 12.48 14.74 -12.45
N GLU A 132 12.64 14.40 -11.17
CA GLU A 132 13.86 13.77 -10.65
C GLU A 132 13.91 12.27 -10.98
N GLN A 133 15.13 11.74 -11.09
CA GLN A 133 15.35 10.32 -11.29
C GLN A 133 15.82 9.67 -9.99
N ILE A 134 15.22 8.55 -9.63
CA ILE A 134 15.63 7.75 -8.47
C ILE A 134 16.59 6.63 -8.89
N ASN A 135 16.28 5.90 -9.98
CA ASN A 135 17.11 4.84 -10.57
C ASN A 135 17.56 3.74 -9.57
N LYS A 136 16.70 3.35 -8.62
CA LYS A 136 16.93 2.33 -7.59
C LYS A 136 16.03 1.10 -7.80
N LEU A 137 15.82 0.70 -9.06
CA LEU A 137 14.89 -0.38 -9.41
C LEU A 137 15.21 -1.68 -8.67
N ASN A 138 16.48 -2.09 -8.60
CA ASN A 138 16.86 -3.35 -7.97
C ASN A 138 16.60 -3.33 -6.46
N GLU A 139 16.93 -2.22 -5.80
CA GLU A 139 16.66 -1.98 -4.38
C GLU A 139 15.15 -1.96 -4.11
N THR A 140 14.38 -1.33 -5.00
CA THR A 140 12.91 -1.31 -4.92
C THR A 140 12.31 -2.71 -5.05
N LEU A 141 12.79 -3.53 -5.99
CA LEU A 141 12.34 -4.92 -6.15
C LEU A 141 12.73 -5.79 -4.94
N ASN A 142 13.93 -5.58 -4.39
CA ASN A 142 14.33 -6.25 -3.16
C ASN A 142 13.44 -5.84 -1.98
N PHE A 143 13.01 -4.58 -1.91
CA PHE A 143 12.13 -4.10 -0.87
C PHE A 143 10.70 -4.62 -1.00
N ILE A 144 10.18 -4.77 -2.23
CA ILE A 144 8.92 -5.49 -2.49
C ILE A 144 9.03 -6.93 -1.99
N ARG A 145 10.10 -7.65 -2.39
CA ARG A 145 10.29 -9.04 -1.97
C ARG A 145 10.35 -9.17 -0.45
N TYR A 146 11.14 -8.32 0.22
CA TYR A 146 11.19 -8.26 1.68
C TYR A 146 9.81 -8.07 2.32
N THR A 147 8.99 -7.17 1.74
CA THR A 147 7.65 -6.87 2.26
C THR A 147 6.68 -8.03 2.06
N VAL A 148 6.70 -8.68 0.89
CA VAL A 148 5.90 -9.87 0.59
C VAL A 148 6.28 -11.03 1.51
N ASP A 149 7.58 -11.29 1.67
CA ASP A 149 8.08 -12.36 2.54
C ASP A 149 7.69 -12.12 4.00
N THR A 150 7.78 -10.86 4.48
CA THR A 150 7.35 -10.47 5.82
C THR A 150 5.86 -10.75 6.04
N ALA A 151 5.01 -10.39 5.08
CA ALA A 151 3.58 -10.66 5.14
C ALA A 151 3.31 -12.17 5.19
N ASN A 152 3.94 -12.94 4.31
CA ASN A 152 3.72 -14.38 4.22
C ASN A 152 4.15 -15.10 5.52
N ASN A 153 5.26 -14.69 6.14
CA ASN A 153 5.72 -15.28 7.40
C ASN A 153 4.80 -14.98 8.59
N GLN A 154 4.01 -13.90 8.55
CA GLN A 154 3.08 -13.55 9.63
C GLN A 154 1.81 -14.42 9.65
N PHE A 155 1.48 -15.06 8.53
CA PHE A 155 0.27 -15.87 8.35
C PHE A 155 0.54 -17.36 8.08
N GLN A 156 1.79 -17.81 8.25
CA GLN A 156 2.18 -19.22 8.23
C GLN A 156 1.81 -19.96 9.53
#